data_AF-B1M8X0-F1
#
_entry.id   AF-B1M8X0-F1
#
_cell.length_a   1.000
_cell.length_b   1.000
_cell.length_c   1.000
_cell.angle_alpha   90.00
_cell.angle_beta   90.00
_cell.angle_gamma   90.00
#
_symmetry.space_group_name_H-M   'P 1'
#
loop_
_entity.id
_entity.type
_entity.pdbx_description
1 polymer ?
#
loop_
_entity_poly.entity_id
_entity_poly.type
_entity_poly.pdbx_seq_one_letter_code
_entity_poly.pdbx_strand_id
1 'polypeptide(L)'
;MPLGAVRAQPAPKPAPAAAPDPTLLKVARETVAQMRGNRTATLGSMAAPVIGMMQQIGIEVPDKAQVLVQEVVMPTPTAHYDELLAIQARGFATVLNKDELQAIAAFHVPPAGKRLAAVQPPLARIQRAGMQQ
;
A
#
# COMPACT_ATOMS: atom_id res chain seq x y z
N MET A 1 -4.85 14.25 -53.75
CA MET A 1 -3.63 13.98 -52.95
C MET A 1 -2.90 15.30 -52.76
N PRO A 2 -2.32 15.63 -51.57
CA PRO A 2 -2.17 14.81 -50.38
C PRO A 2 -2.75 15.41 -49.09
N LEU A 3 -3.11 14.51 -48.17
CA LEU A 3 -3.34 14.75 -46.75
C LEU A 3 -1.99 15.01 -46.07
N GLY A 4 -1.88 16.09 -45.31
CA GLY A 4 -0.70 16.40 -44.51
C GLY A 4 -0.58 15.42 -43.34
N ALA A 5 0.48 14.61 -43.32
CA ALA A 5 0.80 13.75 -42.20
C ALA A 5 1.29 14.59 -41.01
N VAL A 6 0.49 14.68 -39.94
CA VAL A 6 1.00 15.07 -38.63
C VAL A 6 1.92 13.95 -38.15
N ARG A 7 3.22 14.23 -38.14
CA ARG A 7 4.23 13.39 -37.51
C ARG A 7 4.00 13.46 -36.00
N ALA A 8 3.57 12.36 -35.40
CA ALA A 8 3.56 12.22 -33.94
C ALA A 8 5.00 12.43 -33.43
N GLN A 9 5.22 13.54 -32.73
CA GLN A 9 6.47 13.75 -32.00
C GLN A 9 6.45 12.82 -30.79
N PRO A 10 7.48 11.98 -30.57
CA PRO A 10 7.58 11.22 -29.35
C PRO A 10 7.68 12.19 -28.17
N ALA A 11 6.75 12.08 -27.22
CA ALA A 11 6.79 12.84 -25.99
C ALA A 11 8.14 12.62 -25.29
N PRO A 12 8.74 13.67 -24.70
CA PRO A 12 10.01 13.54 -23.98
C PRO A 12 9.85 12.47 -22.89
N LYS A 13 10.73 11.45 -22.96
CA LYS A 13 10.84 10.41 -21.94
C LYS A 13 11.10 11.10 -20.60
N PRO A 14 10.30 10.85 -19.55
CA PRO A 14 10.55 11.44 -18.24
C PRO A 14 11.98 11.13 -17.82
N ALA A 15 12.76 12.16 -17.50
CA ALA A 15 14.07 11.97 -16.90
C ALA A 15 13.91 11.10 -15.65
N PRO A 16 14.88 10.21 -15.33
CA PRO A 16 14.85 9.47 -14.08
C PRO A 16 14.67 10.47 -12.94
N ALA A 17 13.54 10.38 -12.23
CA ALA A 17 13.32 11.21 -11.06
C ALA A 17 14.54 11.04 -10.15
N ALA A 18 15.16 12.16 -9.76
CA ALA A 18 16.29 12.13 -8.85
C ALA A 18 15.92 11.27 -7.64
N ALA A 19 16.83 10.39 -7.21
CA ALA A 19 16.58 9.52 -6.07
C ALA A 19 16.09 10.40 -4.90
N PRO A 20 14.97 10.04 -4.24
CA PRO A 20 14.37 10.91 -3.23
C PRO A 20 15.38 11.19 -2.11
N ASP A 21 15.44 12.43 -1.66
CA ASP A 21 16.34 12.87 -0.58
C ASP A 21 16.19 11.96 0.66
N PRO A 22 17.30 11.58 1.34
CA PRO A 22 17.23 10.67 2.49
C PRO A 22 16.37 11.18 3.65
N THR A 23 16.28 12.51 3.84
CA THR A 23 15.41 13.14 4.83
C THR A 23 13.94 12.98 4.44
N LEU A 24 13.62 13.19 3.17
CA LEU A 24 12.28 12.98 2.63
C LEU A 24 11.86 11.50 2.75
N LEU A 25 12.77 10.57 2.46
CA LEU A 25 12.53 9.13 2.63
C LEU A 25 12.25 8.75 4.07
N LYS A 26 12.93 9.36 5.03
CA LYS A 26 12.67 9.12 6.46
C LYS A 26 11.25 9.56 6.83
N VAL A 27 10.87 10.79 6.45
CA VAL A 27 9.52 11.32 6.70
C VAL A 27 8.47 10.44 6.02
N ALA A 28 8.69 10.02 4.78
CA ALA A 28 7.77 9.12 4.06
C ALA A 28 7.60 7.76 4.76
N ARG A 29 8.67 7.18 5.32
CA ARG A 29 8.58 5.93 6.11
C ARG A 29 7.73 6.11 7.35
N GLU A 30 7.94 7.20 8.08
CA GLU A 30 7.15 7.54 9.27
C GLU A 30 5.67 7.73 8.91
N THR A 31 5.37 8.44 7.82
CA THR A 31 4.00 8.62 7.31
C THR A 31 3.35 7.28 6.98
N VAL A 32 4.02 6.41 6.21
CA VAL A 32 3.47 5.08 5.84
C VAL A 32 3.24 4.22 7.09
N ALA A 33 4.14 4.26 8.07
CA ALA A 33 3.96 3.54 9.33
C ALA A 33 2.72 4.02 10.10
N GLN A 34 2.50 5.35 10.20
CA GLN A 34 1.33 5.92 10.86
C GLN A 34 0.02 5.55 10.16
N MET A 35 0.03 5.52 8.82
CA MET A 35 -1.15 5.14 8.03
C MET A 35 -1.52 3.67 8.18
N ARG A 36 -0.53 2.75 8.20
CA ARG A 36 -0.79 1.31 8.35
C ARG A 36 -1.22 0.92 9.77
N GLY A 37 -0.88 1.75 10.76
CA GLY A 37 -1.22 1.49 12.15
C GLY A 37 -0.32 0.42 12.77
N ASN A 38 -0.90 -0.50 13.54
CA ASN A 38 -0.13 -1.50 14.28
C ASN A 38 0.45 -2.58 13.35
N ARG A 39 1.78 -2.70 13.29
CA ARG A 39 2.55 -3.71 12.51
C ARG A 39 1.99 -5.12 12.67
N THR A 40 1.69 -5.55 13.89
CA THR A 40 1.15 -6.88 14.17
C THR A 40 -0.24 -7.06 13.59
N ALA A 41 -1.10 -6.04 13.68
CA ALA A 41 -2.43 -6.08 13.08
C ALA A 41 -2.36 -6.08 11.54
N THR A 42 -1.44 -5.30 10.96
CA THR A 42 -1.20 -5.27 9.51
C THR A 42 -0.68 -6.60 8.99
N LEU A 43 0.30 -7.22 9.66
CA LEU A 43 0.81 -8.53 9.26
C LEU A 43 -0.24 -9.63 9.49
N GLY A 44 -0.97 -9.58 10.62
CA GLY A 44 -2.03 -10.52 10.93
C GLY A 44 -3.18 -10.51 9.92
N SER A 45 -3.51 -9.35 9.34
CA SER A 45 -4.55 -9.26 8.31
C SER A 45 -4.14 -9.90 6.97
N MET A 46 -2.84 -10.17 6.76
CA MET A 46 -2.34 -10.87 5.57
C MET A 46 -2.49 -12.39 5.69
N ALA A 47 -2.57 -12.94 6.91
CA ALA A 47 -2.63 -14.38 7.11
C ALA A 47 -3.92 -15.00 6.57
N ALA A 48 -5.09 -14.39 6.87
CA ALA A 48 -6.39 -14.96 6.48
C ALA A 48 -6.57 -15.12 4.95
N PRO A 49 -6.23 -14.13 4.11
CA PRO A 49 -6.24 -14.32 2.65
C PRO A 49 -5.31 -15.43 2.17
N VAL A 50 -4.12 -15.56 2.77
CA VAL A 50 -3.14 -16.58 2.38
C VAL A 50 -3.61 -17.98 2.79
N ILE A 51 -4.27 -18.12 3.94
CA ILE A 51 -4.90 -19.37 4.38
C ILE A 51 -5.98 -19.78 3.36
N GLY A 52 -6.84 -18.85 2.96
CA GLY A 52 -7.85 -19.10 1.94
C GLY A 52 -7.23 -19.55 0.61
N MET A 53 -6.13 -18.92 0.19
CA MET A 53 -5.40 -19.33 -1.01
C MET A 53 -4.82 -20.75 -0.88
N MET A 54 -4.24 -21.10 0.28
CA MET A 54 -3.72 -22.45 0.54
C MET A 54 -4.82 -23.52 0.47
N GLN A 55 -6.00 -23.21 0.97
CA GLN A 55 -7.16 -24.09 0.86
C GLN A 55 -7.62 -24.26 -0.59
N GLN A 56 -7.61 -23.18 -1.38
CA GLN A 56 -7.98 -23.21 -2.80
C GLN A 56 -7.01 -24.04 -3.66
N ILE A 57 -5.73 -24.16 -3.26
CA ILE A 57 -4.72 -24.98 -3.97
C ILE A 57 -4.63 -26.42 -3.46
N GLY A 58 -5.54 -26.85 -2.58
CA GLY A 58 -5.67 -28.25 -2.15
C GLY A 58 -5.20 -28.58 -0.74
N ILE A 59 -4.87 -27.59 0.10
CA ILE A 59 -4.65 -27.82 1.54
C ILE A 59 -6.00 -27.74 2.27
N GLU A 60 -6.77 -28.82 2.17
CA GLU A 60 -8.17 -28.87 2.61
C GLU A 60 -8.35 -28.88 4.13
N VAL A 61 -7.32 -29.29 4.89
CA VAL A 61 -7.38 -29.29 6.36
C VAL A 61 -7.11 -27.87 6.88
N PRO A 62 -8.11 -27.18 7.47
CA PRO A 62 -8.02 -25.77 7.82
C PRO A 62 -6.88 -25.48 8.81
N ASP A 63 -6.74 -26.34 9.82
CA ASP A 63 -5.72 -26.20 10.85
C ASP A 63 -4.31 -26.37 10.28
N LYS A 64 -4.13 -27.26 9.30
CA LYS A 64 -2.84 -27.43 8.61
C LYS A 64 -2.49 -26.22 7.76
N ALA A 65 -3.45 -25.67 7.01
CA ALA A 65 -3.25 -24.44 6.24
C ALA A 65 -2.90 -23.27 7.19
N GLN A 66 -3.57 -23.17 8.33
CA GLN A 66 -3.31 -22.14 9.33
C GLN A 66 -1.89 -22.26 9.94
N VAL A 67 -1.44 -23.47 10.28
CA VAL A 67 -0.08 -23.70 10.79
C VAL A 67 0.97 -23.38 9.73
N LEU A 68 0.79 -23.86 8.50
CA LEU A 68 1.72 -23.59 7.40
C LEU A 68 1.84 -22.09 7.10
N VAL A 69 0.74 -21.34 7.11
CA VAL A 69 0.80 -19.89 6.93
C VAL A 69 1.54 -19.22 8.09
N GLN A 70 1.25 -19.60 9.33
CA GLN A 70 1.87 -18.97 10.49
C GLN A 70 3.36 -19.29 10.63
N GLU A 71 3.75 -20.53 10.42
CA GLU A 71 5.11 -21.01 10.68
C GLU A 71 6.04 -20.88 9.46
N VAL A 72 5.51 -20.90 8.24
CA VAL A 72 6.33 -20.91 7.02
C VAL A 72 6.17 -19.63 6.21
N VAL A 73 4.93 -19.16 6.03
CA VAL A 73 4.68 -18.02 5.14
C VAL A 73 4.92 -16.68 5.84
N MET A 74 4.32 -16.48 7.02
CA MET A 74 4.36 -15.21 7.75
C MET A 74 5.73 -14.78 8.29
N PRO A 75 6.71 -15.66 8.58
CA PRO A 75 8.03 -15.22 9.02
C PRO A 75 8.74 -14.35 7.98
N THR A 76 8.61 -14.66 6.69
CA THR A 76 9.27 -13.92 5.60
C THR A 76 8.83 -12.44 5.51
N PRO A 77 7.53 -12.11 5.34
CA PRO A 77 7.08 -10.72 5.33
C PRO A 77 7.26 -10.03 6.70
N THR A 78 7.35 -10.79 7.80
CA THR A 78 7.65 -10.23 9.13
C THR A 78 9.11 -9.78 9.22
N ALA A 79 10.04 -10.60 8.74
CA ALA A 79 11.47 -10.29 8.69
C ALA A 79 11.78 -9.13 7.73
N HIS A 80 11.08 -9.06 6.60
CA HIS A 80 11.29 -8.03 5.57
C HIS A 80 10.28 -6.88 5.64
N TYR A 81 9.52 -6.75 6.74
CA TYR A 81 8.48 -5.73 6.86
C TYR A 81 9.02 -4.31 6.67
N ASP A 82 10.20 -4.02 7.21
CA ASP A 82 10.83 -2.70 7.11
C ASP A 82 11.30 -2.38 5.68
N GLU A 83 11.65 -3.41 4.90
CA GLU A 83 11.94 -3.27 3.46
C GLU A 83 10.65 -2.99 2.67
N LEU A 84 9.55 -3.67 3.00
CA LEU A 84 8.23 -3.42 2.41
C LEU A 84 7.72 -2.00 2.71
N LEU A 85 8.01 -1.49 3.91
CA LEU A 85 7.75 -0.08 4.26
C LEU A 85 8.66 0.86 3.46
N ALA A 86 9.94 0.53 3.30
CA ALA A 86 10.88 1.35 2.55
C ALA A 86 10.50 1.47 1.06
N ILE A 87 9.98 0.40 0.44
CA ILE A 87 9.47 0.42 -0.93
C ILE A 87 8.27 1.37 -1.05
N GLN A 88 7.30 1.28 -0.14
CA GLN A 88 6.15 2.19 -0.12
C GLN A 88 6.56 3.64 0.12
N ALA A 89 7.46 3.87 1.09
CA ALA A 89 7.97 5.20 1.40
C ALA A 89 8.67 5.86 0.21
N ARG A 90 9.43 5.08 -0.58
CA ARG A 90 10.01 5.57 -1.84
C ARG A 90 8.91 5.99 -2.82
N GLY A 91 7.87 5.18 -2.99
CA GLY A 91 6.72 5.53 -3.83
C GLY A 91 6.05 6.84 -3.39
N PHE A 92 5.82 7.00 -2.09
CA PHE A 92 5.25 8.23 -1.52
C PHE A 92 6.15 9.44 -1.78
N ALA A 93 7.45 9.31 -1.55
CA ALA A 93 8.43 10.38 -1.75
C ALA A 93 8.65 10.75 -3.24
N THR A 94 8.15 9.95 -4.19
CA THR A 94 8.15 10.33 -5.62
C THR A 94 7.00 11.26 -6.00
N VAL A 95 5.95 11.34 -5.17
CA VAL A 95 4.72 12.08 -5.47
C VAL A 95 4.48 13.23 -4.50
N LEU A 96 4.87 13.05 -3.23
CA LEU A 96 4.55 13.97 -2.14
C LEU A 96 5.81 14.67 -1.62
N ASN A 97 5.67 15.94 -1.29
CA ASN A 97 6.71 16.70 -0.60
C ASN A 97 6.68 16.47 0.92
N LYS A 98 7.67 17.04 1.62
CA LYS A 98 7.83 16.86 3.07
C LYS A 98 6.62 17.33 3.87
N ASP A 99 6.08 18.50 3.55
CA ASP A 99 4.99 19.13 4.31
C ASP A 99 3.70 18.34 4.13
N GLU A 100 3.44 17.85 2.92
CA GLU A 100 2.31 16.97 2.61
C GLU A 100 2.40 15.63 3.38
N LEU A 101 3.59 15.01 3.39
CA LEU A 101 3.82 13.77 4.14
C LEU A 101 3.62 13.96 5.64
N GLN A 102 4.06 15.09 6.19
CA GLN A 102 3.86 15.43 7.60
C GLN A 102 2.39 15.69 7.92
N ALA A 103 1.66 16.40 7.05
CA ALA A 103 0.23 16.64 7.22
C ALA A 103 -0.57 15.33 7.19
N ILE A 104 -0.25 14.41 6.27
CA ILE A 104 -0.88 13.09 6.19
C ILE A 104 -0.56 12.26 7.44
N ALA A 105 0.68 12.30 7.93
CA ALA A 105 1.06 11.59 9.15
C ALA A 105 0.28 12.13 10.35
N ALA A 106 0.22 13.45 10.51
CA ALA A 106 -0.52 14.12 11.58
C ALA A 106 -2.01 13.79 11.55
N PHE A 107 -2.61 13.68 10.36
CA PHE A 107 -4.00 13.27 10.18
C PHE A 107 -4.30 11.86 10.74
N HIS A 108 -3.35 10.93 10.65
CA HIS A 108 -3.51 9.54 11.12
C HIS A 108 -3.18 9.34 12.61
N VAL A 109 -2.70 10.37 13.32
CA VAL A 109 -2.46 10.32 14.76
C VAL A 109 -3.77 10.17 15.57
N PRO A 110 -4.79 11.02 15.41
CA PRO A 110 -6.01 10.97 16.23
C PRO A 110 -6.87 9.72 15.96
N PRO A 111 -7.67 9.24 16.94
CA PRO A 111 -8.56 8.09 16.77
C PRO A 111 -9.53 8.21 15.58
N ALA A 112 -10.01 9.42 15.30
CA ALA A 112 -10.89 9.69 14.16
C ALA A 112 -10.19 9.43 12.82
N GLY A 113 -8.93 9.86 12.67
CA GLY A 113 -8.14 9.65 11.46
C GLY A 113 -7.89 8.15 11.21
N LYS A 114 -7.53 7.41 12.25
CA LYS A 114 -7.38 5.95 12.18
C LYS A 114 -8.68 5.24 11.80
N ARG A 115 -9.80 5.67 12.37
CA ARG A 115 -11.11 5.10 12.05
C ARG A 115 -11.49 5.39 10.61
N LEU A 116 -11.28 6.61 10.12
CA LEU A 116 -11.57 6.97 8.73
C LEU A 116 -10.78 6.10 7.74
N ALA A 117 -9.48 5.89 8.00
CA ALA A 117 -8.65 5.01 7.20
C ALA A 117 -9.18 3.56 7.19
N ALA A 118 -9.60 3.04 8.34
CA ALA A 118 -10.16 1.69 8.46
C ALA A 118 -11.50 1.51 7.74
N VAL A 119 -12.36 2.55 7.72
CA VAL A 119 -13.68 2.49 7.09
C VAL A 119 -13.70 2.99 5.63
N GLN A 120 -12.56 3.42 5.07
CA GLN A 120 -12.53 3.89 3.69
C GLN A 120 -13.03 2.86 2.66
N PRO A 121 -12.62 1.58 2.70
CA PRO A 121 -13.11 0.59 1.75
C PRO A 121 -14.64 0.39 1.79
N PRO A 122 -15.30 0.23 2.95
CA PRO A 122 -16.76 0.18 2.99
C PRO A 122 -17.42 1.50 2.57
N LEU A 123 -16.87 2.66 2.96
CA LEU A 123 -17.40 3.96 2.51
C LEU A 123 -17.35 4.11 0.98
N ALA A 124 -16.25 3.71 0.34
CA ALA A 124 -16.10 3.74 -1.11
C ALA A 124 -17.05 2.76 -1.83
N ARG A 125 -17.44 1.65 -1.18
CA ARG A 125 -18.48 0.74 -1.70
C ARG A 125 -19.87 1.38 -1.62
N ILE A 126 -20.19 2.02 -0.49
CA ILE A 126 -21.46 2.73 -0.28
C ILE A 126 -21.62 3.86 -1.31
N GLN A 127 -20.58 4.68 -1.52
CA GLN A 127 -20.61 5.77 -2.49
C GLN A 127 -20.86 5.27 -3.92
N ARG A 128 -20.20 4.18 -4.32
CA ARG A 128 -20.42 3.57 -5.64
C ARG A 128 -21.83 3.01 -5.80
N ALA A 129 -22.38 2.35 -4.78
CA ALA A 129 -23.75 1.85 -4.82
C ALA A 129 -24.77 2.99 -4.96
N GLY A 130 -24.53 4.12 -4.30
CA GLY A 130 -25.38 5.31 -4.41
C GLY A 130 -25.36 5.99 -5.79
N MET A 131 -24.27 5.85 -6.55
CA MET A 131 -24.16 6.38 -7.93
C MET A 131 -24.81 5.47 -8.99
N GLN A 132 -25.30 4.29 -8.61
CA GLN A 132 -25.96 3.33 -9.51
C GLN A 132 -27.49 3.30 -9.32
N GLN A 133 -28.05 4.21 -8.54
CA GLN A 133 -29.48 4.46 -8.38
C GLN A 133 -29.92 5.63 -9.27
#